data_AF-A0A5E7HLF3-F1
#
_entry.id   AF-A0A5E7HLF3-F1
#
_cell.length_a   1.000
_cell.length_b   1.000
_cell.length_c   1.000
_cell.angle_alpha   90.00
_cell.angle_beta   90.00
_cell.angle_gamma   90.00
#
_symmetry.space_group_name_H-M   'P 1'
#
loop_
_entity.id
_entity.type
_entity.pdbx_description
1 polymer ?
#
loop_
_entity_poly.entity_id
_entity_poly.type
_entity_poly.pdbx_seq_one_letter_code
_entity_poly.pdbx_strand_id
1 'polypeptide(L)'
;MKNLYEIVDIKNLLFVFDIENTFDVERERLIVEKNVNDSQQLTALFDVLLKPEFYEYTDAEQESLICTIDHFLKADDNFDRVFNRMTTYFDDEIVDRPSFMRVLLECLKKYRNGKDSG
;
A
#
# COMPACT_ATOMS: atom_id res chain seq x y z
N MET A 1 -9.92 -20.91 -11.21
CA MET A 1 -8.48 -20.61 -11.09
C MET A 1 -8.16 -20.52 -9.61
N LYS A 2 -7.10 -21.18 -9.13
CA LYS A 2 -6.62 -20.89 -7.77
C LYS A 2 -6.06 -19.48 -7.85
N ASN A 3 -6.68 -18.51 -7.17
CA ASN A 3 -6.02 -17.22 -6.95
C ASN A 3 -4.73 -17.55 -6.21
N LEU A 4 -3.59 -17.45 -6.90
CA LEU A 4 -2.30 -17.48 -6.24
C LEU A 4 -2.19 -16.11 -5.57
N TYR A 5 -2.46 -16.06 -4.27
CA TYR A 5 -2.27 -14.85 -3.49
C TYR A 5 -0.78 -14.64 -3.31
N GLU A 6 -0.21 -13.74 -4.09
CA GLU A 6 1.23 -13.47 -4.06
C GLU A 6 1.51 -12.24 -3.22
N ILE A 7 2.14 -12.45 -2.06
CA ILE A 7 2.59 -11.35 -1.19
C ILE A 7 3.54 -10.38 -1.91
N VAL A 8 4.12 -10.81 -3.04
CA VAL A 8 4.94 -10.00 -3.94
C VAL A 8 4.13 -8.89 -4.60
N ASP A 9 2.84 -9.11 -4.91
CA ASP A 9 1.99 -8.09 -5.52
C ASP A 9 1.78 -6.90 -4.58
N ILE A 10 1.58 -7.19 -3.30
CA ILE A 10 1.51 -6.18 -2.23
C ILE A 10 2.82 -5.39 -2.18
N LYS A 11 3.96 -6.08 -2.26
CA LYS A 11 5.27 -5.43 -2.25
C LYS A 11 5.45 -4.51 -3.46
N ASN A 12 5.09 -4.97 -4.66
CA ASN A 12 5.21 -4.18 -5.88
C ASN A 12 4.39 -2.89 -5.79
N LEU A 13 3.18 -2.97 -5.23
CA LEU A 13 2.34 -1.79 -5.00
C LEU A 13 2.97 -0.82 -3.99
N LEU A 14 3.55 -1.34 -2.90
CA LEU A 14 4.19 -0.51 -1.87
C LEU A 14 5.58 0.00 -2.27
N PHE A 15 6.16 -0.49 -3.37
CA PHE A 15 7.44 -0.02 -3.90
C PHE A 15 7.45 1.50 -4.15
N VAL A 16 6.28 2.12 -4.32
CA VAL A 16 6.12 3.57 -4.49
C VAL A 16 6.71 4.41 -3.34
N PHE A 17 6.89 3.81 -2.15
CA PHE A 17 7.46 4.42 -0.95
C PHE A 17 8.94 4.07 -0.72
N ASP A 18 9.49 3.16 -1.52
CA ASP A 18 10.87 2.71 -1.39
C ASP A 18 11.85 3.76 -1.94
N ILE A 19 12.99 3.93 -1.28
CA ILE A 19 14.06 4.84 -1.71
C ILE A 19 14.62 4.48 -3.08
N GLU A 20 14.50 3.21 -3.48
CA GLU A 20 14.98 2.73 -4.77
C GLU A 20 14.00 3.04 -5.93
N ASN A 21 12.80 3.55 -5.65
CA ASN A 21 11.77 3.71 -6.66
C ASN A 21 11.98 4.92 -7.59
N THR A 22 12.11 6.12 -7.04
CA THR A 22 12.35 7.33 -7.83
C THR A 22 12.96 8.44 -6.97
N PHE A 23 13.83 9.25 -7.57
CA PHE A 23 14.40 10.42 -6.91
C PHE A 23 13.53 11.65 -7.20
N ASP A 24 12.59 11.90 -6.29
CA ASP A 24 11.71 13.07 -6.32
C ASP A 24 11.66 13.71 -4.94
N VAL A 25 12.34 14.85 -4.81
CA VAL A 25 12.52 15.57 -3.54
C VAL A 25 11.18 15.97 -2.90
N GLU A 26 10.16 16.28 -3.70
CA GLU A 26 8.84 16.66 -3.17
C GLU A 26 8.11 15.44 -2.61
N ARG A 27 8.22 14.28 -3.28
CA ARG A 27 7.69 13.00 -2.76
C ARG A 27 8.43 12.56 -1.51
N GLU A 28 9.75 12.63 -1.52
CA GLU A 28 10.60 12.30 -0.36
C GLU A 28 10.19 13.13 0.87
N ARG A 29 10.10 14.47 0.71
CA ARG A 29 9.63 15.36 1.77
C ARG A 29 8.25 14.97 2.28
N LEU A 30 7.32 14.69 1.37
CA LEU A 30 5.95 14.33 1.72
C LEU A 30 5.87 12.99 2.47
N ILE A 31 6.75 12.03 2.17
CA ILE A 31 6.84 10.74 2.88
C ILE A 31 7.44 10.94 4.28
N VAL A 32 8.50 11.74 4.41
CA VAL A 32 9.18 12.04 5.68
C VAL A 32 8.28 12.83 6.63
N GLU A 33 7.50 13.80 6.13
CA GLU A 33 6.64 14.66 6.95
C GLU A 33 5.38 13.96 7.50
N LYS A 34 5.03 12.76 6.99
CA LYS A 34 3.81 12.05 7.38
C LYS A 34 4.10 10.94 8.37
N ASN A 35 3.34 10.92 9.45
CA ASN A 35 3.37 9.82 10.41
C ASN A 35 2.63 8.59 9.84
N VAL A 36 3.37 7.53 9.52
CA VAL A 36 2.82 6.27 8.98
C VAL A 36 2.02 5.44 9.99
N ASN A 37 2.17 5.73 11.29
CA ASN A 37 1.39 5.11 12.35
C ASN A 37 0.07 5.86 12.62
N ASP A 38 -0.13 7.05 12.04
CA ASP A 38 -1.41 7.76 12.05
C ASP A 38 -2.22 7.39 10.82
N SER A 39 -3.40 6.79 11.03
CA SER A 39 -4.23 6.31 9.92
C SER A 39 -4.68 7.42 8.97
N GLN A 40 -4.91 8.65 9.45
CA GLN A 40 -5.37 9.74 8.59
C GLN A 40 -4.24 10.25 7.70
N GLN A 41 -3.05 10.41 8.28
CA GLN A 41 -1.85 10.82 7.53
C GLN A 41 -1.43 9.74 6.54
N LEU A 42 -1.52 8.47 6.93
CA LEU A 42 -1.24 7.33 6.06
C LEU A 42 -2.23 7.26 4.88
N THR A 43 -3.53 7.43 5.14
CA THR A 43 -4.54 7.54 4.07
C THR A 43 -4.23 8.67 3.10
N ALA A 44 -3.87 9.86 3.61
CA ALA A 44 -3.50 10.99 2.77
C ALA A 44 -2.27 10.68 1.90
N LEU A 45 -1.29 9.96 2.46
CA LEU A 45 -0.11 9.51 1.72
C LEU A 45 -0.49 8.53 0.59
N PHE A 46 -1.38 7.58 0.88
CA PHE A 46 -1.90 6.66 -0.13
C PHE A 46 -2.71 7.38 -1.22
N ASP A 47 -3.51 8.37 -0.86
CA ASP A 47 -4.31 9.14 -1.83
C ASP A 47 -3.41 9.89 -2.84
N VAL A 48 -2.24 10.35 -2.41
CA VAL A 48 -1.29 11.10 -3.25
C VAL A 48 -0.40 10.17 -4.08
N LEU A 49 0.18 9.15 -3.45
CA LEU A 49 1.25 8.35 -4.07
C LEU A 49 0.77 7.01 -4.61
N LEU A 50 -0.17 6.36 -3.92
CA LEU A 50 -0.61 5.00 -4.24
C LEU A 50 -1.79 5.00 -5.21
N LYS A 51 -2.73 5.94 -5.05
CA LYS A 51 -3.93 6.04 -5.88
C LYS A 51 -3.65 6.16 -7.38
N PRO A 52 -2.75 7.04 -7.88
CA PRO A 52 -2.46 7.12 -9.31
C PRO A 52 -1.89 5.79 -9.83
N GLU A 53 -0.95 5.20 -9.10
CA GLU A 53 -0.35 3.90 -9.44
C GLU A 53 -1.41 2.80 -9.47
N PHE A 54 -2.31 2.76 -8.48
CA PHE A 54 -3.40 1.81 -8.40
C PHE A 54 -4.38 1.92 -9.58
N TYR A 55 -4.55 3.10 -10.17
CA TYR A 55 -5.44 3.31 -11.31
C TYR A 55 -4.86 2.82 -12.64
N GLU A 56 -3.54 2.68 -12.74
CA GLU A 56 -2.88 2.09 -13.91
C GLU A 56 -3.09 0.56 -14.00
N TYR A 57 -3.39 -0.11 -12.89
CA TYR A 57 -3.71 -1.54 -12.87
C TYR A 57 -5.07 -1.83 -13.51
N THR A 58 -5.16 -2.98 -14.17
CA THR A 58 -6.43 -3.52 -14.69
C THR A 58 -7.38 -3.89 -13.54
N ASP A 59 -8.69 -3.94 -13.82
CA ASP A 59 -9.68 -4.23 -12.77
C ASP A 59 -9.48 -5.63 -12.14
N ALA A 60 -8.94 -6.59 -12.91
CA ALA A 60 -8.59 -7.92 -12.41
C ALA A 60 -7.40 -7.87 -11.44
N GLU A 61 -6.38 -7.07 -11.73
CA GLU A 61 -5.22 -6.87 -10.84
C GLU A 61 -5.63 -6.12 -9.57
N GLN A 62 -6.48 -5.10 -9.69
CA GLN A 62 -7.03 -4.37 -8.56
C GLN A 62 -7.84 -5.28 -7.62
N GLU A 63 -8.71 -6.14 -8.16
CA GLU A 63 -9.42 -7.17 -7.38
C GLU A 63 -8.44 -8.14 -6.73
N SER A 64 -7.45 -8.61 -7.49
CA SER A 64 -6.45 -9.56 -6.99
C SER A 64 -5.69 -8.99 -5.80
N LEU A 65 -5.24 -7.73 -5.87
CA LEU A 65 -4.54 -7.03 -4.79
C LEU A 65 -5.42 -6.93 -3.53
N ILE A 66 -6.67 -6.48 -3.68
CA ILE A 66 -7.62 -6.36 -2.57
C ILE A 66 -7.85 -7.73 -1.91
N CYS A 67 -8.11 -8.76 -2.72
CA CYS A 67 -8.31 -10.13 -2.23
C CYS A 67 -7.07 -10.69 -1.53
N THR A 68 -5.88 -10.40 -2.06
CA THR A 68 -4.60 -10.85 -1.51
C THR A 68 -4.37 -10.23 -0.12
N ILE A 69 -4.52 -8.91 0.01
CA ILE A 69 -4.35 -8.21 1.29
C ILE A 69 -5.38 -8.70 2.32
N ASP A 70 -6.64 -8.82 1.93
CA ASP A 70 -7.71 -9.33 2.80
C ASP A 70 -7.45 -10.78 3.25
N HIS A 71 -6.91 -11.63 2.36
CA HIS A 71 -6.53 -13.00 2.70
C HIS A 71 -5.44 -13.05 3.76
N PHE A 72 -4.35 -12.31 3.60
CA PHE A 72 -3.24 -12.30 4.57
C PHE A 72 -3.64 -11.65 5.90
N LEU A 73 -4.48 -10.62 5.89
CA LEU A 73 -5.04 -10.03 7.11
C LEU A 73 -5.91 -11.03 7.89
N LYS A 74 -6.74 -11.81 7.19
CA LYS A 74 -7.56 -12.88 7.80
C LYS A 74 -6.72 -14.05 8.31
N ALA A 75 -5.55 -14.28 7.72
CA ALA A 75 -4.61 -15.29 8.16
C ALA A 75 -3.75 -14.84 9.37
N ASP A 76 -3.96 -13.62 9.88
CA ASP A 76 -3.16 -13.02 10.95
C ASP A 76 -1.66 -12.95 10.62
N ASP A 77 -1.34 -12.69 9.34
CA ASP A 77 0.04 -12.51 8.89
C ASP A 77 0.63 -11.21 9.46
N ASN A 78 1.93 -11.23 9.78
CA ASN A 78 2.64 -10.09 10.35
C ASN A 78 3.22 -9.14 9.28
N PHE A 79 3.16 -9.54 8.01
CA PHE A 79 3.67 -8.82 6.84
C PHE A 79 5.17 -8.53 6.86
N ASP A 80 5.95 -9.23 7.70
CA ASP A 80 7.40 -9.03 7.82
C ASP A 80 8.10 -9.14 6.46
N ARG A 81 7.62 -10.05 5.61
CA ARG A 81 8.20 -10.30 4.28
C ARG A 81 8.04 -9.12 3.32
N VAL A 82 7.01 -8.29 3.53
CA VAL A 82 6.76 -7.09 2.75
C VAL A 82 7.72 -5.99 3.21
N PHE A 83 7.74 -5.71 4.51
CA PHE A 83 8.46 -4.55 5.06
C PHE A 83 9.96 -4.79 5.27
N ASN A 84 10.41 -6.01 5.58
CA ASN A 84 11.84 -6.29 5.86
C ASN A 84 12.76 -6.11 4.63
N ARG A 85 12.19 -5.97 3.43
CA ARG A 85 12.92 -5.76 2.18
C ARG A 85 12.66 -4.40 1.56
N MET A 86 11.91 -3.55 2.24
CA MET A 86 11.68 -2.18 1.80
C MET A 86 12.58 -1.25 2.60
N THR A 87 13.28 -0.37 1.90
CA THR A 87 13.98 0.73 2.55
C THR A 87 13.18 1.98 2.23
N THR A 88 12.44 2.49 3.21
CA THR A 88 11.47 3.57 3.00
C THR A 88 12.00 4.91 3.50
N TYR A 89 11.50 6.01 2.95
CA TYR A 89 11.75 7.37 3.46
C TYR A 89 10.96 7.71 4.74
N PHE A 90 10.25 6.77 5.35
CA PHE A 90 9.50 7.04 6.58
C PHE A 90 10.44 7.45 7.72
N ASP A 91 10.12 8.56 8.38
CA ASP A 91 10.88 9.04 9.55
C ASP A 91 10.63 8.14 10.77
N ASP A 92 9.41 7.59 10.86
CA ASP A 92 8.99 6.64 11.90
C ASP A 92 9.02 5.19 11.38
N GLU A 93 9.44 4.27 12.24
CA GLU A 93 9.23 2.84 11.99
C GLU A 93 7.72 2.49 12.03
N ILE A 94 7.32 1.52 11.22
CA ILE A 94 5.95 1.01 11.23
C ILE A 94 5.78 0.10 12.46
N VAL A 95 5.11 0.62 13.48
CA VAL A 95 4.89 -0.04 14.78
C VAL A 95 3.87 -1.18 14.65
N ASP A 96 2.85 -0.99 13.82
CA ASP A 96 1.77 -1.97 13.60
C ASP A 96 1.53 -2.21 12.10
N ARG A 97 2.24 -3.21 11.55
CA ARG A 97 2.17 -3.61 10.14
C ARG A 97 0.78 -4.12 9.75
N PRO A 98 0.10 -4.99 10.54
CA PRO A 98 -1.30 -5.34 10.27
C PRO A 98 -2.23 -4.13 10.18
N SER A 99 -2.10 -3.15 11.08
CA SER A 99 -2.93 -1.94 11.02
C SER A 99 -2.62 -1.08 9.80
N PHE A 100 -1.35 -0.93 9.41
CA PHE A 100 -0.97 -0.30 8.14
C PHE A 100 -1.65 -1.00 6.94
N MET A 101 -1.62 -2.33 6.91
CA MET A 101 -2.23 -3.13 5.85
C MET A 101 -3.75 -3.05 5.83
N ARG A 102 -4.40 -2.86 6.99
CA ARG A 102 -5.85 -2.59 7.06
C ARG A 102 -6.20 -1.24 6.44
N VAL A 103 -5.43 -0.19 6.75
CA VAL A 103 -5.62 1.14 6.15
C VAL A 103 -5.43 1.06 4.63
N LEU A 104 -4.41 0.33 4.17
CA LEU A 104 -4.16 0.07 2.76
C LEU A 104 -5.38 -0.60 2.09
N LEU A 105 -5.89 -1.68 2.68
CA LEU A 105 -7.05 -2.41 2.14
C LEU A 105 -8.28 -1.50 1.97
N GLU A 106 -8.59 -0.69 2.99
CA GLU A 106 -9.74 0.21 2.95
C GLU A 106 -9.57 1.32 1.90
N CYS A 107 -8.35 1.85 1.75
CA CYS A 107 -8.02 2.78 0.67
C CYS A 107 -8.21 2.14 -0.71
N LEU A 108 -7.69 0.94 -0.96
CA LEU A 108 -7.82 0.27 -2.26
C LEU A 108 -9.28 -0.02 -2.63
N LYS A 109 -10.08 -0.51 -1.66
CA LYS A 109 -11.52 -0.70 -1.85
C LYS A 109 -12.22 0.62 -2.21
N LYS A 110 -11.88 1.71 -1.52
CA LYS A 110 -12.42 3.04 -1.79
C LYS A 110 -12.04 3.53 -3.19
N TYR A 111 -10.79 3.34 -3.61
CA TYR A 111 -10.31 3.76 -4.93
C TYR A 111 -11.04 3.02 -6.05
N ARG A 112 -11.20 1.71 -5.90
CA ARG A 112 -11.92 0.90 -6.88
C ARG A 112 -13.40 1.28 -6.98
N ASN A 113 -14.09 1.41 -5.84
CA ASN A 113 -15.49 1.84 -5.83
C ASN A 113 -15.68 3.25 -6.40
N GLY A 114 -14.68 4.13 -6.21
CA GLY A 114 -14.67 5.48 -6.78
C GLY A 114 -14.35 5.53 -8.28
N LYS A 115 -13.62 4.53 -8.81
CA LYS A 115 -13.29 4.39 -10.23
C LYS A 115 -14.53 4.04 -11.07
N ASP A 116 -15.43 3.20 -10.54
CA ASP A 116 -16.68 2.79 -11.21
C ASP A 116 -17.74 3.92 -11.30
N SER A 117 -17.46 5.09 -10.71
CA SER A 117 -18.35 6.27 -10.74
C SER A 117 -17.99 7.32 -11.81
N GLY A 118 -17.02 7.03 -12.68
CA GLY A 118 -16.49 7.92 -13.72
C GLY A 118 -16.95 7.57 -15.13
#